data_AF-A0A377M2K1-F1
#
_entry.id   AF-A0A377M2K1-F1
#
_cell.length_a   1.000
_cell.length_b   1.000
_cell.length_c   1.000
_cell.angle_alpha   90.00
_cell.angle_beta   90.00
_cell.angle_gamma   90.00
#
_symmetry.space_group_name_H-M   'P 1'
#
loop_
_entity.id
_entity.type
_entity.pdbx_description
1 polymer ?
#
loop_
_entity_poly.entity_id
_entity_poly.type
_entity_poly.pdbx_seq_one_letter_code
_entity_poly.pdbx_strand_id
1 'polypeptide(L)'
;MWEGGELVGGMYGVAQGTLFCGESMFSRAVNASKTALLVFCQEFAQRGGQLLDCQVLNEHTASLGAVEISRRHYIEHLDNCRQEKLPRDFWVPRTLFMPNV
;
A
#
# COMPACT_ATOMS: atom_id res chain seq x y z
N MET A 1 -7.70 -6.96 -6.69
CA MET A 1 -8.54 -6.30 -7.71
C MET A 1 -9.24 -7.37 -8.50
N TRP A 2 -10.56 -7.29 -8.58
CA TRP A 2 -11.39 -8.28 -9.26
C TRP A 2 -12.15 -7.61 -10.40
N GLU A 3 -12.31 -8.31 -11.51
CA GLU A 3 -13.14 -7.90 -12.65
C GLU A 3 -13.92 -9.13 -13.12
N GLY A 4 -15.26 -9.07 -13.11
CA GLY A 4 -16.10 -10.19 -13.57
C GLY A 4 -15.91 -11.52 -12.82
N GLY A 5 -15.33 -11.51 -11.62
CA GLY A 5 -14.98 -12.72 -10.85
C GLY A 5 -13.53 -13.19 -11.02
N GLU A 6 -12.76 -12.55 -11.90
CA GLU A 6 -11.35 -12.87 -12.14
C GLU A 6 -10.40 -11.97 -11.34
N LEU A 7 -9.31 -12.55 -10.81
CA LEU A 7 -8.27 -11.81 -10.10
C LEU A 7 -7.32 -11.16 -11.12
N VAL A 8 -7.52 -9.86 -11.37
CA VAL A 8 -6.81 -9.12 -12.42
C VAL A 8 -5.64 -8.28 -11.92
N GLY A 9 -5.42 -8.19 -10.62
CA GLY A 9 -4.26 -7.48 -10.05
C GLY A 9 -4.29 -7.40 -8.54
N GLY A 10 -3.18 -6.97 -7.95
CA GLY A 10 -3.07 -6.82 -6.51
C GLY A 10 -1.66 -6.49 -6.06
N MET A 11 -1.51 -6.36 -4.74
CA MET A 11 -0.24 -6.15 -4.06
C MET A 11 -0.27 -6.87 -2.71
N TYR A 12 0.90 -7.14 -2.16
CA TYR A 12 1.04 -7.67 -0.80
C TYR A 12 2.26 -7.07 -0.12
N GLY A 13 2.32 -7.23 1.20
CA GLY A 13 3.39 -6.65 1.99
C GLY A 13 3.31 -7.01 3.47
N VAL A 14 4.19 -6.39 4.26
CA VAL A 14 4.32 -6.59 5.69
C VAL A 14 3.92 -5.31 6.42
N ALA A 15 3.02 -5.42 7.40
CA ALA A 15 2.65 -4.31 8.26
C ALA A 15 3.63 -4.15 9.43
N GLN A 16 4.05 -2.92 9.71
CA GLN A 16 4.88 -2.51 10.85
C GLN A 16 4.22 -1.30 11.54
N GLY A 17 3.20 -1.56 12.36
CA GLY A 17 2.40 -0.51 13.00
C GLY A 17 1.66 0.34 11.96
N THR A 18 2.00 1.62 11.87
CA THR A 18 1.48 2.56 10.86
C THR A 18 2.37 2.70 9.62
N LEU A 19 3.38 1.84 9.46
CA LEU A 19 4.20 1.69 8.26
C LEU A 19 3.83 0.38 7.52
N PHE A 20 3.82 0.40 6.20
CA PHE A 20 3.61 -0.78 5.36
C PHE A 20 4.77 -1.00 4.38
N CYS A 21 5.45 -2.14 4.47
CA CYS A 21 6.49 -2.57 3.53
C CYS A 21 5.83 -3.30 2.35
N GLY A 22 5.74 -2.64 1.20
CA GLY A 22 5.14 -3.21 0.00
C GLY A 22 6.11 -4.15 -0.71
N GLU A 23 5.91 -5.46 -0.64
CA GLU A 23 6.86 -6.45 -1.19
C GLU A 23 6.76 -6.54 -2.72
N SER A 24 5.54 -6.64 -3.25
CA SER A 24 5.34 -6.74 -4.69
C SER A 24 3.91 -6.42 -5.11
N MET A 25 3.73 -6.18 -6.41
CA MET A 25 2.44 -5.98 -7.06
C MET A 25 2.41 -6.65 -8.43
N PHE A 26 1.22 -7.02 -8.90
CA PHE A 26 1.02 -7.59 -10.23
C PHE A 26 -0.21 -7.01 -10.91
N SER A 27 -0.20 -7.01 -12.24
CA SER A 27 -1.29 -6.54 -13.09
C SER A 27 -1.51 -7.51 -14.25
N ARG A 28 -2.76 -7.93 -14.45
CA ARG A 28 -3.22 -8.73 -15.60
C ARG A 28 -4.25 -7.98 -16.46
N ALA A 29 -4.78 -6.87 -15.95
CA ALA A 29 -5.59 -5.91 -16.70
C ALA A 29 -4.96 -4.52 -16.62
N VAL A 30 -5.40 -3.62 -17.50
CA VAL A 30 -4.94 -2.22 -17.53
C VAL A 30 -5.26 -1.55 -16.19
N ASN A 31 -4.26 -0.88 -15.61
CA ASN A 31 -4.35 -0.15 -14.34
C ASN A 31 -4.69 -0.98 -13.08
N ALA A 32 -4.83 -2.31 -13.15
CA ALA A 32 -5.26 -3.09 -11.99
C ALA A 32 -4.33 -2.94 -10.77
N SER A 33 -3.01 -3.03 -10.96
CA SER A 33 -2.07 -2.83 -9.85
C SER A 33 -2.05 -1.39 -9.33
N LYS A 34 -2.22 -0.39 -10.20
CA LYS A 34 -2.29 1.03 -9.83
C LYS A 34 -3.54 1.33 -9.02
N THR A 35 -4.70 0.80 -9.42
CA THR A 35 -5.94 0.94 -8.66
C THR A 35 -5.84 0.24 -7.30
N ALA A 36 -5.20 -0.93 -7.23
CA ALA A 36 -4.95 -1.60 -5.95
C ALA A 36 -4.14 -0.72 -4.99
N LEU A 37 -3.04 -0.13 -5.48
CA LEU A 37 -2.20 0.78 -4.69
C LEU A 37 -2.96 2.04 -4.29
N LEU A 38 -3.68 2.68 -5.21
CA LEU A 38 -4.44 3.89 -4.94
C LEU A 38 -5.50 3.68 -3.85
N VAL A 39 -6.30 2.62 -3.97
CA VAL A 39 -7.34 2.29 -2.97
C VAL A 39 -6.70 1.95 -1.63
N PHE A 40 -5.60 1.19 -1.63
CA PHE A 40 -4.87 0.87 -0.41
C PHE A 40 -4.32 2.13 0.27
N CYS A 41 -3.63 3.01 -0.46
CA CYS A 41 -3.07 4.24 0.09
C CYS A 41 -4.14 5.16 0.67
N GLN A 42 -5.29 5.28 0.01
CA GLN A 42 -6.43 6.07 0.52
C GLN A 42 -6.94 5.51 1.85
N GLU A 43 -7.24 4.20 1.90
CA GLU A 43 -7.74 3.56 3.12
C GLU A 43 -6.70 3.60 4.25
N PHE A 44 -5.44 3.32 3.92
CA PHE A 44 -4.33 3.31 4.85
C PHE A 44 -4.14 4.68 5.49
N ALA A 45 -4.04 5.74 4.69
CA ALA A 45 -3.90 7.10 5.19
C ALA A 45 -5.10 7.54 6.04
N GLN A 46 -6.34 7.25 5.59
CA GLN A 46 -7.56 7.62 6.33
C GLN A 46 -7.65 6.96 7.71
N ARG A 47 -7.04 5.79 7.89
CA ARG A 47 -7.05 5.04 9.15
C ARG A 47 -5.75 5.14 9.96
N GLY A 48 -4.90 6.12 9.65
CA GLY A 48 -3.73 6.46 10.45
C GLY A 48 -2.41 5.84 9.96
N GLY A 49 -2.39 5.20 8.80
CA GLY A 49 -1.16 4.80 8.13
C GLY A 49 -0.33 6.01 7.70
N GLN A 50 0.97 5.94 7.91
CA GLN A 50 1.89 7.06 7.76
C GLN A 50 2.90 6.90 6.61
N LEU A 51 3.42 5.68 6.41
CA LEU A 51 4.48 5.44 5.43
C LEU A 51 4.29 4.13 4.66
N LEU A 52 4.47 4.21 3.34
CA LEU A 52 4.54 3.04 2.47
C LEU A 52 5.97 2.93 1.95
N ASP A 53 6.63 1.84 2.30
CA ASP A 53 7.99 1.52 1.88
C ASP A 53 7.94 0.71 0.58
N CYS A 54 8.59 1.22 -0.47
CA CYS A 54 8.71 0.61 -1.79
C CYS A 54 10.12 0.07 -2.08
N GLN A 55 10.94 -0.12 -1.04
CA GLN A 55 12.32 -0.58 -1.06
C GLN A 55 13.22 0.22 -2.02
N VAL A 56 13.38 -0.27 -3.25
CA VAL A 56 14.26 0.33 -4.25
C VAL A 56 13.40 1.04 -5.29
N LEU A 57 13.65 2.35 -5.43
CA LEU A 57 12.97 3.15 -6.43
C LEU A 57 13.24 2.61 -7.83
N ASN A 58 12.17 2.45 -8.60
CA ASN A 58 12.21 2.19 -10.04
C ASN A 58 11.28 3.16 -10.77
N GLU A 59 11.34 3.18 -12.11
CA GLU A 59 10.53 4.09 -12.94
C GLU A 59 9.02 3.95 -12.67
N HIS A 60 8.54 2.73 -12.42
CA HIS A 60 7.13 2.49 -12.12
C HIS A 60 6.73 3.13 -10.78
N THR A 61 7.45 2.84 -9.70
CA THR A 61 7.16 3.42 -8.37
C THR A 61 7.36 4.92 -8.34
N ALA A 62 8.35 5.45 -9.06
CA ALA A 62 8.57 6.89 -9.19
C ALA A 62 7.39 7.58 -9.90
N SER A 63 6.86 6.96 -10.97
CA SER A 63 5.67 7.47 -11.66
C SER A 63 4.41 7.50 -10.79
N LEU A 64 4.40 6.74 -9.69
CA LEU A 64 3.33 6.68 -8.70
C LEU A 64 3.55 7.65 -7.53
N GLY A 65 4.64 8.42 -7.53
CA GLY A 65 4.95 9.42 -6.51
C GLY A 65 5.89 8.95 -5.40
N ALA A 66 6.51 7.76 -5.53
CA ALA A 66 7.54 7.33 -4.59
C ALA A 66 8.78 8.23 -4.70
N VAL A 67 9.41 8.50 -3.56
CA VAL A 67 10.63 9.31 -3.44
C VAL A 67 11.67 8.59 -2.61
N GLU A 68 12.94 8.89 -2.85
CA GLU A 68 14.02 8.40 -2.00
C GLU A 68 14.17 9.28 -0.75
N ILE A 69 14.43 8.63 0.39
CA ILE A 69 14.84 9.28 1.63
C ILE A 69 16.14 8.64 2.12
N SER A 70 16.90 9.38 2.93
CA SER A 70 18.10 8.80 3.54
C SER A 70 17.72 7.61 4.43
N ARG A 71 18.59 6.59 4.48
CA ARG A 71 18.41 5.43 5.38
C ARG A 71 18.19 5.88 6.83
N ARG A 72 18.88 6.93 7.29
CA ARG A 72 18.71 7.47 8.63
C ARG A 72 17.26 7.94 8.86
N HIS A 73 16.70 8.74 7.96
CA HIS A 73 15.32 9.20 8.06
C HIS A 73 14.32 8.03 7.97
N TYR A 74 14.58 7.04 7.10
CA TYR A 74 13.74 5.84 7.02
C TYR A 74 13.69 5.09 8.36
N ILE A 75 14.85 4.85 8.98
CA ILE A 75 14.92 4.15 10.28
C ILE A 75 14.21 4.95 11.37
N GLU A 76 14.35 6.28 11.39
CA GLU A 76 13.60 7.16 12.30
C GLU A 76 12.08 7.01 12.10
N HIS A 77 11.60 6.99 10.86
CA HIS A 77 10.18 6.71 10.58
C HIS A 77 9.76 5.32 11.02
N LEU A 78 10.56 4.29 10.73
CA LEU A 78 10.26 2.90 11.10
C LEU A 78 10.13 2.73 12.62
N ASP A 79 11.08 3.28 13.38
CA ASP A 79 11.07 3.18 14.84
C ASP A 79 9.88 3.89 15.48
N ASN A 80 9.41 5.00 14.89
CA ASN A 80 8.20 5.69 15.34
C ASN A 80 6.93 4.94 14.92
N CYS A 81 6.78 4.62 13.64
CA CYS A 81 5.56 4.03 13.08
C CYS A 81 5.25 2.64 13.67
N ARG A 82 6.28 1.82 13.95
CA ARG A 82 6.09 0.47 14.47
C ARG A 82 5.47 0.42 15.88
N GLN A 83 5.53 1.53 16.62
CA GLN A 83 4.93 1.65 17.97
C GLN A 83 3.46 2.04 17.90
N GLU A 84 3.05 2.72 16.83
CA GLU A 84 1.68 3.11 16.59
C GLU A 84 0.86 1.94 16.04
N LYS A 85 -0.46 2.00 16.23
CA LYS A 85 -1.38 0.94 15.82
C LYS A 85 -2.51 1.50 14.98
N LEU A 86 -2.78 0.83 13.87
CA LEU A 86 -4.03 0.98 13.14
C LEU A 86 -5.20 0.44 13.97
N PRO A 87 -6.46 0.79 13.61
CA PRO A 87 -7.64 0.16 14.17
C PRO A 87 -7.55 -1.37 14.14
N ARG A 88 -8.07 -2.04 15.18
CA ARG A 88 -7.96 -3.51 15.34
C ARG A 88 -8.59 -4.30 14.19
N ASP A 89 -9.57 -3.70 13.52
CA ASP A 89 -10.30 -4.26 12.39
C ASP A 89 -9.65 -3.94 11.02
N PHE A 90 -8.56 -3.17 10.98
CA PHE A 90 -8.00 -2.66 9.72
C PHE A 90 -7.67 -3.78 8.72
N TRP A 91 -7.07 -4.88 9.20
CA TRP A 91 -6.61 -6.02 8.39
C TRP A 91 -7.64 -7.15 8.27
N VAL A 92 -8.83 -7.00 8.83
CA VAL A 92 -9.90 -8.00 8.65
C VAL A 92 -10.35 -7.99 7.19
N PRO A 93 -10.50 -9.15 6.52
CA PRO A 93 -10.93 -9.20 5.13
C PRO A 93 -12.22 -8.43 4.89
N ARG A 94 -12.18 -7.48 3.97
CA ARG A 94 -13.32 -6.61 3.61
C ARG A 94 -13.15 -6.02 2.22
N THR A 95 -14.24 -5.50 1.68
CA THR A 95 -14.23 -4.74 0.43
C THR A 95 -13.86 -3.28 0.71
N LEU A 96 -12.83 -2.76 0.05
CA LEU A 96 -12.38 -1.37 0.18
C LEU A 96 -13.03 -0.44 -0.84
N PHE A 97 -13.35 -0.97 -2.01
CA PHE A 97 -13.92 -0.21 -3.13
C PHE A 97 -14.80 -1.13 -3.96
N MET A 98 -15.98 -0.64 -4.33
CA MET A 98 -16.83 -1.22 -5.37
C MET A 98 -17.05 -0.14 -6.42
N PRO A 99 -16.81 -0.42 -7.71
CA PRO A 99 -17.21 0.50 -8.76
C PRO A 99 -18.73 0.64 -8.74
N ASN A 100 -19.22 1.86 -8.91
CA ASN A 100 -20.64 2.08 -9.15
C ASN A 100 -21.01 1.37 -10.47
N VAL A 101 -22.03 0.52 -10.39
CA VAL A 101 -22.63 -0.15 -11.56
C VAL A 101 -23.29 0.88 -12.45
#